data_AF-A0A2S5LCP1-F1
#
_entry.id   AF-A0A2S5LCP1-F1
#
_cell.length_a   1.000
_cell.length_b   1.000
_cell.length_c   1.000
_cell.angle_alpha   90.00
_cell.angle_beta   90.00
_cell.angle_gamma   90.00
#
_symmetry.space_group_name_H-M   'P 1'
#
loop_
_entity.id
_entity.type
_entity.pdbx_description
1 polymer ?
#
loop_
_entity_poly.entity_id
_entity_poly.type
_entity_poly.pdbx_seq_one_letter_code
_entity_poly.pdbx_strand_id
1 'polypeptide(L)'
;MPRPDASQKDFNEPRGTPAETAKTHEEAASIASYIADMSDEMAKLASRCDMPMLCYFLNLARAEADMRARELGGYPIDRSA
;
A
#
# COMPACT_ATOMS: atom_id res chain seq x y z
N MET A 1 44.05 -30.52 -1.95
CA MET A 1 42.83 -30.66 -1.13
C MET A 1 43.15 -30.09 0.26
N PRO A 2 42.32 -29.24 0.90
CA PRO A 2 41.07 -28.59 0.47
C PRO A 2 41.16 -27.04 0.43
N ARG A 3 40.25 -26.40 -0.31
CA ARG A 3 39.94 -24.96 -0.20
C ARG A 3 39.13 -24.72 1.09
N PRO A 4 39.36 -23.65 1.86
CA PRO A 4 38.36 -23.19 2.80
C PRO A 4 37.21 -22.56 2.03
N ASP A 5 36.02 -23.05 2.36
CA ASP A 5 34.74 -22.82 1.73
C ASP A 5 34.30 -21.36 1.85
N ALA A 6 33.66 -20.87 0.80
CA ALA A 6 32.92 -19.62 0.82
C ALA A 6 31.51 -19.94 1.33
N SER A 7 31.18 -19.60 2.58
CA SER A 7 29.79 -19.39 3.00
C SER A 7 29.73 -18.84 4.42
N GLN A 8 29.40 -17.56 4.52
CA GLN A 8 28.31 -17.08 5.36
C GLN A 8 28.08 -15.61 5.01
N LYS A 9 27.37 -15.40 3.89
CA LYS A 9 26.52 -14.22 3.81
C LYS A 9 25.39 -14.47 4.79
N ASP A 10 25.54 -13.97 6.01
CA ASP A 10 24.41 -13.75 6.90
C ASP A 10 23.53 -12.70 6.22
N PHE A 11 22.67 -13.17 5.33
CA PHE A 11 21.52 -12.42 4.85
C PHE A 11 20.64 -12.20 6.07
N ASN A 12 20.82 -11.03 6.66
CA ASN A 12 19.99 -10.51 7.73
C ASN A 12 18.61 -10.20 7.14
N GLU A 13 17.79 -11.24 6.94
CA GLU A 13 16.36 -11.06 6.72
C GLU A 13 15.74 -10.64 8.06
N PRO A 14 14.98 -9.54 8.11
CA PRO A 14 14.25 -9.18 9.31
C PRO A 14 13.12 -10.21 9.48
N ARG A 15 13.33 -11.23 10.30
CA ARG A 15 12.27 -12.13 10.77
C ARG A 15 11.39 -11.37 11.76
N GLY A 16 10.57 -10.45 11.24
CA GLY A 16 9.44 -9.91 11.99
C GLY A 16 8.52 -11.07 12.36
N THR A 17 8.05 -11.11 13.60
CA THR A 17 7.07 -12.14 14.01
C THR A 17 5.76 -11.96 13.24
N PRO A 18 4.97 -13.02 12.95
CA PRO A 18 3.72 -12.89 12.20
C PRO A 18 2.71 -11.90 12.81
N ALA A 19 2.76 -11.70 14.13
CA ALA A 19 1.97 -10.67 14.83
C ALA A 19 2.43 -9.23 14.49
N GLU A 20 3.72 -9.03 14.30
CA GLU A 20 4.31 -7.75 13.92
C GLU A 20 3.99 -7.41 12.47
N THR A 21 4.04 -8.41 11.57
CA THR A 21 3.63 -8.25 10.16
C THR A 21 2.14 -7.89 10.06
N ALA A 22 1.27 -8.61 10.77
CA ALA A 22 -0.17 -8.34 10.79
C ALA A 22 -0.49 -6.91 11.27
N LYS A 23 0.16 -6.44 12.34
CA LYS A 23 0.00 -5.08 12.84
C LYS A 23 0.46 -4.03 11.82
N THR A 24 1.57 -4.29 11.12
CA THR A 24 2.07 -3.41 10.07
C THR A 24 1.09 -3.32 8.89
N HIS A 25 0.43 -4.44 8.53
CA HIS A 25 -0.60 -4.48 7.50
C HIS A 25 -1.85 -3.69 7.90
N GLU A 26 -2.28 -3.77 9.16
CA GLU A 26 -3.42 -3.02 9.69
C GLU A 26 -3.16 -1.51 9.69
N GLU A 27 -1.96 -1.09 10.11
CA GLU A 27 -1.53 0.32 10.05
C GLU A 27 -1.48 0.82 8.61
N ALA A 28 -0.92 0.04 7.68
CA ALA A 28 -0.87 0.39 6.27
C ALA A 28 -2.26 0.45 5.61
N ALA A 29 -3.18 -0.46 5.98
CA ALA A 29 -4.57 -0.42 5.54
C ALA A 29 -5.28 0.85 6.05
N SER A 30 -5.05 1.23 7.31
CA SER A 30 -5.61 2.44 7.91
C SER A 30 -5.12 3.70 7.20
N ILE A 31 -3.83 3.76 6.87
CA ILE A 31 -3.23 4.87 6.10
C ILE A 31 -3.85 4.93 4.70
N ALA A 32 -4.01 3.79 4.03
CA ALA A 32 -4.63 3.73 2.71
C ALA A 32 -6.08 4.25 2.73
N SER A 33 -6.90 3.82 3.70
CA SER A 33 -8.25 4.34 3.87
C SER A 33 -8.26 5.86 4.09
N TYR A 34 -7.35 6.38 4.92
CA TYR A 34 -7.23 7.81 5.14
C TYR A 34 -6.88 8.59 3.86
N ILE A 35 -5.98 8.05 3.03
CA ILE A 35 -5.63 8.65 1.73
C ILE A 35 -6.85 8.68 0.80
N ALA A 36 -7.67 7.61 0.79
CA ALA A 36 -8.88 7.57 -0.02
C ALA A 36 -9.87 8.69 0.38
N ASP A 37 -10.12 8.85 1.68
CA ASP A 37 -11.02 9.88 2.21
C ASP A 37 -10.53 11.30 1.88
N MET A 38 -9.23 11.57 2.11
CA MET A 38 -8.64 12.87 1.82
C MET A 38 -8.66 13.18 0.32
N SER A 39 -8.39 12.18 -0.52
CA SER A 39 -8.40 12.34 -1.98
C SER A 39 -9.80 12.66 -2.50
N ASP A 40 -10.86 12.07 -1.92
CA ASP A 40 -12.25 12.40 -2.25
C ASP A 40 -12.59 13.86 -1.94
N GLU A 41 -12.26 14.33 -0.73
CA GLU A 41 -12.50 15.72 -0.34
C GLU A 41 -11.73 16.71 -1.22
N MET A 42 -10.47 16.39 -1.54
CA MET A 42 -9.67 17.22 -2.44
C MET A 42 -10.22 17.21 -3.87
N ALA A 43 -10.73 16.07 -4.38
CA ALA A 43 -11.29 15.98 -5.72
C ALA A 43 -12.54 16.88 -5.86
N LYS A 44 -13.38 16.92 -4.83
CA LYS A 44 -14.53 17.84 -4.76
C LYS A 44 -14.09 19.30 -4.84
N LEU A 45 -13.02 19.67 -4.14
CA LEU A 45 -12.46 21.03 -4.21
C LEU A 45 -11.88 21.33 -5.61
N ALA A 46 -11.08 20.43 -6.17
CA ALA A 46 -10.46 20.59 -7.49
C ALA A 46 -11.52 20.72 -8.59
N SER A 47 -12.61 19.95 -8.51
CA SER A 47 -13.74 20.07 -9.43
C SER A 47 -14.41 21.44 -9.37
N ARG A 48 -14.55 22.04 -8.17
CA ARG A 48 -15.16 23.36 -8.00
C ARG A 48 -14.27 24.50 -8.50
N CYS A 49 -12.95 24.28 -8.53
CA CYS A 49 -11.97 25.23 -9.02
C CYS A 49 -11.68 25.08 -10.53
N ASP A 50 -12.46 24.27 -11.25
CA ASP A 50 -12.28 23.97 -12.67
C ASP A 50 -10.86 23.47 -13.01
N MET A 51 -10.33 22.59 -12.14
CA MET A 51 -9.04 21.92 -12.30
C MET A 51 -9.24 20.43 -12.67
N PRO A 52 -9.66 20.12 -13.91
CA PRO A 52 -10.09 18.77 -14.28
C PRO A 52 -8.97 17.73 -14.19
N MET A 53 -7.74 18.08 -14.56
CA MET A 53 -6.60 17.17 -14.44
C MET A 53 -6.27 16.82 -12.99
N LEU A 54 -6.36 17.80 -12.08
CA LEU A 54 -6.13 17.57 -10.66
C LEU A 54 -7.23 16.68 -10.07
N CYS A 55 -8.50 16.95 -10.41
CA CYS A 55 -9.63 16.12 -10.01
C CYS A 55 -9.45 14.67 -10.49
N TYR A 56 -9.00 14.47 -11.75
CA TYR A 56 -8.70 13.15 -12.29
C TYR A 56 -7.63 12.42 -11.47
N PHE A 57 -6.49 13.05 -11.18
CA PHE A 57 -5.42 12.42 -10.42
C PHE A 57 -5.84 12.09 -8.97
N LEU A 58 -6.65 12.93 -8.34
CA LEU A 58 -7.17 12.68 -7.01
C LEU A 58 -8.16 11.49 -6.99
N ASN A 59 -9.02 11.39 -8.00
CA ASN A 59 -9.90 10.23 -8.15
C ASN A 59 -9.12 8.94 -8.42
N LEU A 60 -8.03 9.01 -9.20
CA LEU A 60 -7.13 7.87 -9.41
C LEU A 60 -6.44 7.45 -8.11
N ALA A 61 -5.89 8.42 -7.36
CA ALA A 61 -5.25 8.16 -6.06
C ALA A 61 -6.22 7.53 -5.05
N ARG A 62 -7.48 8.00 -5.01
CA ARG A 62 -8.54 7.39 -4.20
C ARG A 62 -8.75 5.92 -4.57
N ALA A 63 -8.95 5.63 -5.86
CA ALA A 63 -9.21 4.27 -6.31
C ALA A 63 -8.05 3.32 -5.97
N GLU A 64 -6.80 3.76 -6.15
CA GLU A 64 -5.62 2.99 -5.78
C GLU A 64 -5.53 2.77 -4.27
N ALA A 65 -5.83 3.79 -3.47
CA ALA A 65 -5.82 3.70 -2.01
C ALA A 65 -6.92 2.75 -1.48
N ASP A 66 -8.13 2.81 -2.04
CA ASP A 66 -9.23 1.88 -1.72
C ASP A 66 -8.85 0.43 -2.04
N MET A 67 -8.22 0.19 -3.18
CA MET A 67 -7.70 -1.14 -3.54
C MET A 67 -6.66 -1.62 -2.53
N ARG A 68 -5.71 -0.76 -2.17
CA ARG A 68 -4.63 -1.08 -1.22
C ARG A 68 -5.16 -1.37 0.18
N ALA A 69 -6.14 -0.59 0.66
CA ALA A 69 -6.77 -0.82 1.96
C ALA A 69 -7.45 -2.20 2.03
N ARG A 70 -8.10 -2.64 0.95
CA ARG A 70 -8.75 -3.95 0.85
C ARG A 70 -7.76 -5.11 0.81
N GLU A 71 -6.69 -4.97 0.03
CA GLU A 71 -5.62 -5.97 -0.07
C GLU A 71 -4.92 -6.19 1.28
N LEU A 72 -4.65 -5.09 1.99
CA LEU A 72 -3.99 -5.12 3.29
C LEU A 72 -4.93 -5.55 4.44
N GLY A 73 -6.23 -5.25 4.32
CA GLY A 73 -7.28 -5.67 5.26
C GLY A 73 -7.70 -7.15 5.14
N GLY A 74 -7.04 -7.93 4.27
CA GLY A 74 -7.26 -9.38 4.16
C GLY A 74 -8.39 -9.79 3.24
N TYR A 75 -8.91 -8.90 2.39
CA TYR A 75 -9.85 -9.28 1.33
C TYR A 75 -9.07 -9.69 0.07
N PRO A 76 -9.15 -10.95 -0.38
CA PRO A 76 -8.50 -11.36 -1.62
C PRO A 76 -9.17 -10.65 -2.80
N ILE A 77 -8.42 -9.80 -3.49
CA ILE A 77 -8.84 -9.24 -4.78
C ILE A 77 -8.47 -10.26 -5.85
N ASP A 78 -9.47 -10.92 -6.43
CA ASP A 78 -9.28 -11.76 -7.61
C ASP A 78 -8.91 -10.87 -8.80
N ARG A 79 -7.64 -10.95 -9.22
CA ARG A 79 -7.09 -10.21 -10.38
C ARG A 79 -7.13 -11.03 -11.67
N SER A 80 -7.82 -12.17 -11.66
CA SER A 80 -8.00 -13.02 -12.83
C SER A 80 -9.07 -12.39 -13.73
N ALA A 81 -8.64 -11.51 -14.62
CA ALA A 81 -9.47 -10.96 -15.70
C ALA A 81 -9.59 -11.97 -16.86
#